data_AF-A0A968Z223-F1
#
_entry.id   AF-A0A968Z223-F1
#
_cell.length_a   1.000
_cell.length_b   1.000
_cell.length_c   1.000
_cell.angle_alpha   90.00
_cell.angle_beta   90.00
_cell.angle_gamma   90.00
#
_symmetry.space_group_name_H-M   'P 1'
#
loop_
_entity.id
_entity.type
_entity.pdbx_description
1 polymer ?
#
loop_
_entity_poly.entity_id
_entity_poly.type
_entity_poly.pdbx_seq_one_letter_code
_entity_poly.pdbx_strand_id
1 'polypeptide(L)'
;MLSTVRPETGPGGLSLLNQGLAASRPKLSIETETGTDPMTLYELHYHAGIACRHLQDLNGAVAHYQQAIAQPVLAKLELGAYLNLGAVYMVQRQPDVAADYFRQAIAIDPSFAIAHYNLGIAYRTQGLWLLRAGRRGLSTGDRAAVSLR
;
A
#
# COMPACT_ATOMS: atom_id res chain seq x y z
N MET A 1 -3.13 -30.82 41.89
CA MET A 1 -4.26 -30.01 41.37
C MET A 1 -3.85 -29.47 40.01
N LEU A 2 -4.18 -30.21 38.95
CA LEU A 2 -3.86 -29.84 37.58
C LEU A 2 -4.92 -28.86 37.08
N SER A 3 -4.53 -27.59 36.87
CA SER A 3 -5.33 -26.60 36.18
C SER A 3 -5.40 -26.98 34.71
N THR A 4 -6.50 -27.61 34.30
CA THR A 4 -6.80 -27.93 32.90
C THR A 4 -7.11 -26.64 32.15
N VAL A 5 -6.11 -26.06 31.51
CA VAL A 5 -6.32 -25.17 30.37
C VAL A 5 -6.99 -26.04 29.30
N ARG A 6 -8.26 -25.78 29.01
CA ARG A 6 -8.90 -26.39 27.83
C ARG A 6 -8.18 -25.84 26.60
N PRO A 7 -7.67 -26.67 25.68
CA PRO A 7 -7.24 -26.16 24.38
C PRO A 7 -8.49 -25.65 23.65
N GLU A 8 -8.45 -24.43 23.15
CA GLU A 8 -9.51 -23.93 22.26
C GLU A 8 -9.49 -24.76 20.97
N THR A 9 -10.53 -25.56 20.77
CA THR A 9 -10.67 -26.49 19.63
C THR A 9 -11.51 -25.88 18.50
N GLY A 10 -11.06 -24.73 17.97
CA GLY A 10 -11.58 -24.07 16.75
C GLY A 10 -10.43 -23.54 15.87
N PRO A 11 -10.63 -23.26 14.56
CA PRO A 11 -9.54 -22.85 13.68
C PRO A 11 -9.06 -21.44 14.05
N GLY A 12 -7.85 -21.32 14.61
CA GLY A 12 -7.28 -20.03 15.02
C GLY A 12 -7.05 -19.07 13.84
N GLY A 13 -6.89 -17.78 14.11
CA GLY A 13 -6.94 -16.65 13.14
C GLY A 13 -6.06 -16.76 11.87
N LEU A 14 -5.09 -17.66 11.87
CA LEU A 14 -4.22 -17.99 10.74
C LEU A 14 -4.82 -19.03 9.77
N SER A 15 -5.79 -19.83 10.20
CA SER A 15 -6.43 -20.87 9.39
C SER A 15 -7.48 -20.29 8.43
N LEU A 16 -8.05 -19.12 8.75
CA LEU A 16 -9.06 -18.44 7.93
C LEU A 16 -8.43 -17.50 6.88
N LEU A 17 -7.31 -16.83 7.21
CA LEU A 17 -6.50 -16.10 6.22
C LEU A 17 -6.04 -17.02 5.06
N ASN A 18 -5.76 -18.29 5.38
CA ASN A 18 -5.34 -19.35 4.46
C ASN A 18 -6.48 -20.00 3.64
N GLN A 19 -7.75 -19.87 4.05
CA GLN A 19 -8.89 -20.25 3.20
C GLN A 19 -9.28 -19.13 2.21
N GLY A 20 -9.15 -17.86 2.59
CA GLY A 20 -9.61 -16.71 1.80
C GLY A 20 -8.74 -16.34 0.59
N LEU A 21 -7.44 -16.64 0.61
CA LEU A 21 -6.55 -16.41 -0.54
C LEU A 21 -6.63 -17.51 -1.62
N ALA A 22 -7.16 -18.68 -1.26
CA ALA A 22 -7.25 -19.87 -2.12
C ALA A 22 -8.39 -19.82 -3.17
N ALA A 23 -9.34 -18.87 -3.08
CA ALA A 23 -10.48 -18.75 -4.02
C ALA A 23 -10.32 -17.66 -5.11
N SER A 24 -9.29 -16.80 -5.02
CA SER A 24 -8.76 -15.91 -6.08
C SER A 24 -9.76 -15.34 -7.14
N ARG A 25 -10.71 -14.50 -6.70
CA ARG A 25 -11.08 -13.16 -7.26
C ARG A 25 -11.92 -12.37 -6.21
N PRO A 26 -11.96 -11.01 -6.23
CA PRO A 26 -11.44 -10.21 -5.11
C PRO A 26 -12.50 -9.49 -4.26
N LYS A 27 -12.38 -9.62 -2.93
CA LYS A 27 -12.60 -8.58 -1.91
C LYS A 27 -12.34 -9.19 -0.55
N LEU A 28 -11.40 -8.65 0.22
CA LEU A 28 -11.05 -9.17 1.53
C LEU A 28 -11.58 -8.20 2.61
N SER A 29 -12.41 -8.72 3.51
CA SER A 29 -12.80 -8.08 4.77
C SER A 29 -12.31 -8.97 5.89
N ILE A 30 -11.47 -8.43 6.76
CA ILE A 30 -10.99 -9.15 7.93
C ILE A 30 -12.10 -9.06 8.99
N GLU A 31 -12.79 -10.17 9.25
CA GLU A 31 -13.71 -10.27 10.38
C GLU A 31 -12.88 -10.55 11.63
N THR A 32 -12.67 -9.51 12.45
CA THR A 32 -11.81 -9.59 13.63
C THR A 32 -12.56 -10.28 14.77
N GLU A 33 -12.02 -11.37 15.29
CA GLU A 33 -12.50 -11.95 16.56
C GLU A 33 -12.30 -10.91 17.68
N THR A 34 -13.33 -10.69 18.49
CA THR A 34 -13.27 -9.75 19.62
C THR A 34 -12.15 -10.14 20.56
N GLY A 35 -11.13 -9.26 20.69
CA GLY A 35 -9.95 -9.50 21.52
C GLY A 35 -8.66 -9.82 20.74
N THR A 36 -8.70 -9.80 19.40
CA THR A 36 -7.48 -9.89 18.58
C THR A 36 -6.55 -8.72 18.89
N ASP A 37 -5.30 -9.00 19.24
CA ASP A 37 -4.35 -7.96 19.63
C ASP A 37 -3.94 -7.07 18.42
N PRO A 38 -3.62 -5.78 18.66
CA PRO A 38 -3.25 -4.84 17.59
C PRO A 38 -2.09 -5.29 16.71
N MET A 39 -1.13 -6.04 17.26
CA MET A 39 0.01 -6.54 16.51
C MET A 39 -0.42 -7.62 15.52
N THR A 40 -1.25 -8.56 15.96
CA THR A 40 -1.86 -9.57 15.07
C THR A 40 -2.70 -8.91 13.98
N LEU A 41 -3.51 -7.90 14.31
CA LEU A 41 -4.29 -7.14 13.32
C LEU A 41 -3.40 -6.43 12.31
N TYR A 42 -2.30 -5.82 12.77
CA TYR A 42 -1.32 -5.18 11.90
C TYR A 42 -0.75 -6.18 10.90
N GLU A 43 -0.18 -7.28 11.38
CA GLU A 43 0.48 -8.29 10.53
C GLU A 43 -0.52 -8.89 9.53
N LEU A 44 -1.75 -9.13 9.96
CA LEU A 44 -2.78 -9.71 9.12
C LEU A 44 -3.14 -8.80 7.95
N HIS A 45 -3.41 -7.53 8.24
CA HIS A 45 -3.68 -6.52 7.22
C HIS A 45 -2.45 -6.23 6.35
N TYR A 46 -1.26 -6.21 6.93
CA TYR A 46 -0.02 -6.02 6.18
C TYR A 46 0.19 -7.13 5.14
N HIS A 47 0.06 -8.40 5.54
CA HIS A 47 0.20 -9.54 4.65
C HIS A 47 -0.94 -9.66 3.63
N ALA A 48 -2.17 -9.31 4.01
CA ALA A 48 -3.28 -9.18 3.07
C ALA A 48 -3.01 -8.15 1.97
N GLY A 49 -2.46 -6.97 2.34
CA GLY A 49 -2.07 -5.95 1.38
C GLY A 49 -1.03 -6.43 0.38
N ILE A 50 -0.04 -7.21 0.85
CA ILE A 50 0.96 -7.86 -0.01
C ILE A 50 0.28 -8.81 -0.99
N ALA A 51 -0.61 -9.66 -0.51
CA ALA A 51 -1.29 -10.64 -1.33
C ALA A 51 -2.19 -9.99 -2.39
N CYS A 52 -2.98 -8.97 -2.03
CA CYS A 52 -3.76 -8.18 -2.98
C CYS A 52 -2.89 -7.56 -4.08
N ARG A 53 -1.71 -7.02 -3.71
CA ARG A 53 -0.75 -6.48 -4.70
C ARG A 53 -0.28 -7.54 -5.68
N HIS A 54 0.01 -8.76 -5.21
CA HIS A 54 0.39 -9.89 -6.09
C HIS A 54 -0.75 -10.31 -7.02
N LEU A 55 -2.00 -10.22 -6.56
CA LEU A 55 -3.20 -10.45 -7.38
C LEU A 55 -3.57 -9.27 -8.31
N GLN A 56 -2.75 -8.23 -8.35
CA GLN A 56 -3.03 -6.96 -9.03
C GLN A 56 -4.31 -6.24 -8.57
N ASP A 57 -4.86 -6.63 -7.42
CA ASP A 57 -5.92 -5.87 -6.75
C ASP A 57 -5.30 -4.70 -5.98
N LEU A 58 -4.99 -3.64 -6.73
CA LEU A 58 -4.33 -2.46 -6.18
C LEU A 58 -5.20 -1.74 -5.15
N ASN A 59 -6.53 -1.76 -5.31
CA ASN A 59 -7.44 -1.11 -4.38
C ASN A 59 -7.55 -1.90 -3.06
N GLY A 60 -7.64 -3.23 -3.13
CA GLY A 60 -7.57 -4.09 -1.95
C GLY A 60 -6.23 -3.95 -1.23
N ALA A 61 -5.14 -3.83 -1.97
CA ALA A 61 -3.82 -3.61 -1.38
C ALA A 61 -3.76 -2.30 -0.58
N VAL A 62 -4.24 -1.19 -1.16
CA VAL A 62 -4.32 0.11 -0.46
C VAL A 62 -5.16 -0.02 0.81
N ALA A 63 -6.36 -0.59 0.71
CA ALA A 63 -7.27 -0.71 1.84
C ALA A 63 -6.62 -1.48 3.01
N HIS A 64 -5.97 -2.61 2.72
CA HIS A 64 -5.35 -3.41 3.77
C HIS A 64 -4.12 -2.76 4.39
N TYR A 65 -3.24 -2.15 3.59
CA TYR A 65 -2.13 -1.43 4.21
C TYR A 65 -2.59 -0.23 5.05
N GLN A 66 -3.66 0.46 4.65
CA GLN A 66 -4.27 1.53 5.46
C GLN A 66 -4.82 1.01 6.78
N GLN A 67 -5.46 -0.16 6.78
CA GLN A 67 -5.92 -0.80 8.03
C GLN A 67 -4.76 -1.26 8.91
N ALA A 68 -3.63 -1.67 8.32
CA ALA A 68 -2.43 -2.03 9.05
C ALA A 68 -1.85 -0.81 9.78
N ILE A 69 -1.57 0.30 9.07
CA ILE A 69 -1.01 1.53 9.67
C ILE A 69 -1.98 2.25 10.64
N ALA A 70 -3.24 1.83 10.71
CA ALA A 70 -4.20 2.34 11.68
C ALA A 70 -4.09 1.65 13.05
N GLN A 71 -3.38 0.52 13.14
CA GLN A 71 -3.24 -0.22 14.40
C GLN A 71 -2.21 0.45 15.31
N PRO A 72 -2.46 0.51 16.64
CA PRO A 72 -1.53 1.10 17.60
C PRO A 72 -0.33 0.16 17.85
N VAL A 73 0.61 0.12 16.90
CA VAL A 73 1.84 -0.68 16.98
C VAL A 73 3.08 0.22 17.02
N LEU A 74 4.27 -0.36 17.18
CA LEU A 74 5.51 0.40 17.12
C LEU A 74 5.69 0.98 15.71
N ALA A 75 5.91 2.30 15.62
CA ALA A 75 6.07 3.01 14.34
C ALA A 75 7.09 2.34 13.39
N LYS A 76 8.14 1.73 13.93
CA LYS A 76 9.15 1.01 13.13
C LYS A 76 8.58 -0.15 12.32
N LEU A 77 7.48 -0.77 12.76
CA LEU A 77 6.82 -1.85 12.03
C LEU A 77 6.12 -1.31 10.77
N GLU A 78 5.55 -0.11 10.85
CA GLU A 78 4.79 0.54 9.77
C GLU A 78 5.64 0.91 8.56
N LEU A 79 6.98 0.95 8.70
CA LEU A 79 7.92 1.26 7.62
C LEU A 79 7.63 0.44 6.35
N GLY A 80 7.36 -0.86 6.52
CA GLY A 80 7.03 -1.76 5.40
C GLY A 80 5.70 -1.41 4.75
N ALA A 81 4.67 -1.11 5.55
CA ALA A 81 3.34 -0.77 5.06
C ALA A 81 3.35 0.56 4.31
N TYR A 82 4.03 1.59 4.82
CA TYR A 82 4.19 2.87 4.12
C TYR A 82 4.95 2.73 2.79
N LEU A 83 6.03 1.95 2.78
CA LEU A 83 6.78 1.70 1.56
C LEU A 83 5.94 0.96 0.50
N ASN A 84 5.17 -0.04 0.92
CA ASN A 84 4.32 -0.79 0.01
C ASN A 84 3.12 0.02 -0.49
N LEU A 85 2.52 0.87 0.36
CA LEU A 85 1.49 1.83 -0.06
C LEU A 85 2.01 2.77 -1.16
N GLY A 86 3.16 3.40 -0.92
CA GLY A 86 3.78 4.27 -1.91
C GLY A 86 4.04 3.53 -3.23
N ALA A 87 4.53 2.29 -3.16
CA ALA A 87 4.74 1.47 -4.35
C ALA A 87 3.43 1.16 -5.11
N VAL A 88 2.33 0.88 -4.40
CA VAL A 88 1.01 0.67 -5.03
C VAL A 88 0.52 1.94 -5.73
N TYR A 89 0.66 3.11 -5.11
CA TYR A 89 0.30 4.39 -5.75
C TYR A 89 1.17 4.72 -6.97
N MET A 90 2.45 4.32 -6.97
CA MET A 90 3.30 4.42 -8.16
C MET A 90 2.75 3.59 -9.32
N VAL A 91 2.27 2.36 -9.07
CA VAL A 91 1.64 1.51 -10.09
C VAL A 91 0.32 2.13 -10.58
N GLN A 92 -0.45 2.75 -9.69
CA GLN A 92 -1.68 3.49 -10.03
C GLN A 92 -1.42 4.83 -10.73
N ARG A 93 -0.16 5.17 -11.04
CA ARG A 93 0.24 6.44 -11.68
C ARG A 93 -0.13 7.69 -10.87
N GLN A 94 -0.11 7.58 -9.54
CA GLN A 94 -0.30 8.66 -8.58
C GLN A 94 1.02 8.92 -7.82
N PRO A 95 2.07 9.41 -8.50
CA PRO A 95 3.40 9.56 -7.89
C PRO A 95 3.48 10.69 -6.85
N ASP A 96 2.53 11.62 -6.85
CA ASP A 96 2.30 12.63 -5.81
C ASP A 96 1.90 11.96 -4.49
N VAL A 97 0.85 11.14 -4.50
CA VAL A 97 0.39 10.40 -3.32
C VAL A 97 1.46 9.43 -2.83
N ALA A 98 2.17 8.76 -3.75
CA ALA A 98 3.26 7.86 -3.39
C ALA A 98 4.38 8.57 -2.62
N ALA A 99 4.74 9.79 -3.03
CA ALA A 99 5.79 10.57 -2.40
C ALA A 99 5.47 10.88 -0.93
N ASP A 100 4.20 11.17 -0.61
CA ASP A 100 3.77 11.43 0.76
C ASP A 100 4.00 10.21 1.66
N TYR A 101 3.63 9.01 1.20
CA TYR A 101 3.87 7.77 1.95
C TYR A 101 5.35 7.42 2.11
N PHE A 102 6.19 7.68 1.10
CA PHE A 102 7.64 7.52 1.27
C PHE A 102 8.22 8.51 2.28
N ARG A 103 7.70 9.74 2.35
CA ARG A 103 8.10 10.72 3.37
C ARG A 103 7.70 10.28 4.78
N GLN A 104 6.56 9.62 4.95
CA GLN A 104 6.19 9.04 6.26
C GLN A 104 7.19 7.98 6.70
N ALA A 105 7.60 7.07 5.81
CA ALA A 105 8.62 6.08 6.13
C ALA A 105 9.98 6.73 6.50
N ILE A 106 10.38 7.80 5.80
CA ILE A 106 11.60 8.58 6.11
C ILE A 106 11.47 9.33 7.44
N ALA A 107 10.28 9.80 7.81
CA ALA A 107 10.04 10.48 9.08
C ALA A 107 10.23 9.53 10.27
N ILE A 108 9.84 8.25 10.11
CA ILE A 108 10.03 7.19 11.12
C ILE A 108 11.50 6.77 11.19
N ASP A 109 12.12 6.54 10.03
CA ASP A 109 13.54 6.18 9.92
C ASP A 109 14.22 7.01 8.82
N PRO A 110 14.92 8.10 9.19
CA PRO A 110 15.64 8.94 8.24
C PRO A 110 16.74 8.21 7.47
N SER A 111 17.22 7.07 7.97
CA SER A 111 18.26 6.25 7.35
C SER A 111 17.69 5.17 6.42
N PHE A 112 16.37 5.08 6.27
CA PHE A 112 15.72 4.03 5.47
C PHE A 112 15.94 4.25 3.98
N ALA A 113 17.07 3.76 3.47
CA ALA A 113 17.57 4.01 2.12
C ALA A 113 16.56 3.67 1.00
N ILE A 114 15.75 2.62 1.19
CA ILE A 114 14.76 2.19 0.19
C ILE A 114 13.66 3.25 0.03
N ALA A 115 13.24 3.90 1.12
CA ALA A 115 12.24 4.97 1.04
C ALA A 115 12.78 6.21 0.31
N HIS A 116 14.04 6.60 0.55
CA HIS A 116 14.70 7.67 -0.20
C HIS A 116 14.81 7.37 -1.69
N TYR A 117 15.22 6.14 -2.04
CA TYR A 117 15.29 5.70 -3.42
C TYR A 117 13.93 5.79 -4.11
N ASN A 118 12.89 5.25 -3.49
CA ASN A 118 11.54 5.26 -4.05
C ASN A 118 10.95 6.68 -4.17
N LEU A 119 11.24 7.57 -3.20
CA LEU A 119 10.88 8.98 -3.29
C LEU A 119 11.55 9.68 -4.49
N GLY A 120 12.82 9.37 -4.77
CA GLY A 120 13.52 9.85 -5.97
C GLY A 120 12.85 9.40 -7.27
N ILE A 121 12.42 8.14 -7.34
CA ILE A 121 11.66 7.63 -8.49
C ILE A 121 10.30 8.32 -8.63
N ALA A 122 9.62 8.60 -7.52
CA ALA A 122 8.35 9.33 -7.52
C ALA A 122 8.52 10.74 -8.11
N TYR A 123 9.51 11.51 -7.65
CA TYR A 123 9.77 12.85 -8.19
C TYR A 123 10.19 12.84 -9.65
N ARG A 124 11.05 11.91 -10.07
CA ARG A 124 11.41 11.75 -11.48
C ARG A 124 10.17 11.47 -12.34
N THR A 125 9.26 10.65 -11.83
CA THR A 125 8.01 10.32 -12.52
C THR A 125 7.14 11.56 -12.67
N GLN A 126 6.91 12.32 -11.59
CA GLN A 126 6.17 13.59 -11.63
C GLN A 126 6.72 14.57 -12.68
N GLY A 127 8.04 14.78 -12.71
CA GLY A 127 8.69 15.65 -13.69
C GLY A 127 8.45 15.21 -15.14
N LEU A 128 8.54 13.90 -15.41
CA LEU A 128 8.24 13.35 -16.74
C LEU A 128 6.77 13.54 -17.16
N TRP A 129 5.83 13.44 -16.21
CA TRP A 129 4.40 13.68 -16.46
C TRP A 129 4.14 15.14 -16.83
N LEU A 130 4.68 16.08 -16.06
CA LEU A 130 4.55 17.51 -16.33
C LEU A 130 5.12 17.88 -17.72
N LEU A 131 6.30 17.35 -18.07
CA LEU A 131 6.92 17.57 -19.38
C LEU A 131 6.10 16.99 -20.55
N ARG A 132 5.39 15.88 -20.35
CA ARG A 132 4.51 15.29 -21.36
C ARG A 132 3.20 16.05 -21.50
N ALA A 133 2.62 16.50 -20.39
CA ALA A 133 1.41 17.32 -20.38
C ALA A 133 1.63 18.65 -21.11
N GLY A 134 2.75 19.34 -20.82
CA GLY A 134 3.13 20.58 -21.52
C GLY A 134 3.31 20.39 -23.02
N ARG A 135 3.94 19.29 -23.47
CA ARG A 135 4.12 19.00 -24.91
C ARG A 135 2.82 18.72 -25.66
N ARG A 136 1.80 18.16 -25.02
CA ARG A 136 0.47 17.98 -25.66
C ARG A 136 -0.28 19.30 -25.80
N GLY A 137 -0.13 20.23 -24.86
CA GLY A 137 -0.72 21.56 -24.96
C GLY A 137 -0.13 22.39 -26.11
N LEU A 138 1.15 22.20 -26.42
CA LEU A 138 1.84 22.89 -27.51
C LEU A 138 1.50 22.32 -28.90
N SER A 139 1.13 21.03 -29.03
CA SER A 139 0.84 20.44 -30.35
C SER A 139 -0.55 20.78 -30.91
N THR A 140 -1.50 21.19 -30.07
CA THR A 140 -2.86 21.55 -30.49
C THR A 140 -3.03 23.06 -30.73
N GLY A 141 -2.19 23.91 -30.13
CA GLY A 141 -2.26 25.37 -30.28
C GLY A 141 -1.63 25.94 -31.55
N ASP A 142 -0.56 25.32 -32.06
CA ASP A 142 0.27 25.95 -33.12
C ASP A 142 -0.10 25.56 -34.56
N ARG A 143 -1.00 24.60 -34.77
CA ARG A 143 -1.44 24.22 -36.13
C ARG A 143 -2.46 25.16 -36.76
N ALA A 144 -3.08 26.06 -35.98
CA ALA A 144 -4.06 27.02 -36.50
C ALA A 144 -3.44 28.35 -36.98
N ALA A 145 -2.15 28.61 -36.70
CA ALA A 145 -1.52 29.90 -37.00
C ALA A 145 -0.65 29.92 -38.28
N VAL A 146 -0.48 28.77 -38.97
CA VAL A 146 0.44 28.65 -40.13
C VAL A 146 -0.29 28.63 -41.48
N SER A 147 -1.63 28.68 -41.53
CA SER A 147 -2.40 28.64 -42.78
C SER A 147 -3.04 29.98 -43.21
N LEU A 148 -2.60 31.12 -42.67
CA LEU A 148 -3.04 32.45 -43.12
C LEU A 148 -1.84 33.37 -43.33
N ARG A 149 -1.04 33.10 -44.37
CA ARG A 149 -0.24 34.09 -45.09
C ARG A 149 -0.10 33.69 -46.54
#